data_AF-A0AA94WNF1-F1
#
_entry.id   AF-A0AA94WNF1-F1
#
_cell.length_a   1.000
_cell.length_b   1.000
_cell.length_c   1.000
_cell.angle_alpha   90.00
_cell.angle_beta   90.00
_cell.angle_gamma   90.00
#
_symmetry.space_group_name_H-M   'P 1'
#
loop_
_entity.id
_entity.type
_entity.pdbx_description
1 polymer ?
#
loop_
_entity_poly.entity_id
_entity_poly.type
_entity_poly.pdbx_seq_one_letter_code
_entity_poly.pdbx_strand_id
1 'polypeptide(L)' 'MDRLLFIFGLIVFFISFIFFVMNFVTDYEDTTMVGSVLVMLNAGIAMGVAEILNRTKNLK' A
#
# COMPACT_ATOMS: atom_id res chain seq x y z
N MET A 1 -16.43 -5.68 -3.92
CA MET A 1 -15.06 -6.20 -4.08
C MET A 1 -14.05 -5.05 -4.09
N ASP A 2 -14.32 -4.00 -4.88
CA ASP A 2 -13.45 -2.82 -5.04
C ASP A 2 -13.20 -2.07 -3.72
N ARG A 3 -14.23 -1.89 -2.90
CA ARG A 3 -14.12 -1.27 -1.56
C ARG A 3 -13.27 -2.09 -0.57
N LEU A 4 -13.32 -3.41 -0.65
CA LEU A 4 -12.52 -4.30 0.21
C LEU A 4 -11.04 -4.27 -0.21
N LEU A 5 -10.77 -4.29 -1.53
CA LEU A 5 -9.42 -4.12 -2.08
C LEU A 5 -8.80 -2.78 -1.68
N PHE A 6 -9.59 -1.71 -1.72
CA PHE A 6 -9.14 -0.39 -1.29
C PHE A 6 -8.79 -0.36 0.21
N ILE A 7 -9.69 -0.87 1.07
CA ILE A 7 -9.45 -0.91 2.53
C ILE A 7 -8.25 -1.81 2.85
N PHE A 8 -8.13 -2.96 2.19
CA PHE A 8 -7.00 -3.85 2.36
C PHE A 8 -5.69 -3.17 1.97
N GLY A 9 -5.64 -2.53 0.80
CA GLY A 9 -4.48 -1.76 0.36
C GLY A 9 -4.10 -0.65 1.33
N LEU A 10 -5.09 0.06 1.89
CA LEU A 10 -4.87 1.10 2.88
C LEU A 10 -4.22 0.56 4.16
N ILE A 11 -4.72 -0.56 4.68
CA ILE A 11 -4.16 -1.21 5.88
C ILE A 11 -2.72 -1.66 5.64
N VAL A 12 -2.48 -2.36 4.52
CA VAL A 12 -1.13 -2.83 4.14
C VAL A 12 -0.16 -1.65 3.97
N PHE A 13 -0.63 -0.56 3.35
CA PHE A 13 0.15 0.66 3.19
C PHE A 13 0.55 1.25 4.55
N PHE A 14 -0.39 1.41 5.49
CA PHE A 14 -0.10 1.97 6.80
C PHE A 14 0.84 1.09 7.63
N ILE A 15 0.66 -0.23 7.61
CA ILE A 15 1.57 -1.15 8.30
C ILE A 15 2.98 -0.99 7.73
N SER A 16 3.10 -1.00 6.40
CA SER A 16 4.38 -0.86 5.73
C SER A 16 5.04 0.50 5.96
N PHE A 17 4.23 1.57 6.04
CA PHE A 17 4.69 2.91 6.41
C PHE A 17 5.25 2.97 7.84
N ILE A 18 4.63 2.26 8.80
CA ILE A 18 5.17 2.17 10.16
C ILE A 18 6.53 1.49 10.14
N PHE A 19 6.69 0.37 9.43
CA PHE A 19 7.98 -0.30 9.27
C PHE A 19 9.04 0.60 8.60
N PHE A 20 8.62 1.37 7.59
CA PHE A 20 9.49 2.35 6.94
C PHE A 20 9.98 3.40 7.93
N VAL A 21 9.09 4.02 8.71
CA VAL A 21 9.46 5.02 9.72
C VAL A 21 10.33 4.42 10.82
N MET A 22 10.02 3.21 11.29
CA MET A 22 10.84 2.53 12.30
C MET A 22 12.26 2.25 11.83
N ASN A 23 12.46 2.05 10.52
CA ASN A 23 13.78 1.89 9.93
C ASN A 23 14.65 3.17 10.03
N PHE A 24 14.05 4.36 10.08
CA PHE A 24 14.80 5.61 10.31
C PHE A 24 15.10 5.90 11.78
N VAL A 25 14.31 5.35 12.69
CA VAL A 25 14.41 5.62 14.14
C VAL A 25 15.23 4.53 14.85
N THR A 26 15.38 3.37 14.22
CA THR A 26 16.04 2.17 14.76
C THR A 26 17.03 1.64 13.72
N ASP A 27 18.14 1.03 14.15
CA ASP A 27 19.09 0.31 13.27
C ASP A 27 18.51 -1.01 12.73
N TYR A 28 17.40 -0.95 11.99
CA TYR A 28 16.89 -2.09 11.23
C TYR A 28 17.76 -2.33 9.99
N GLU A 29 17.82 -3.57 9.49
CA GLU A 29 18.54 -3.87 8.24
C GLU A 29 18.01 -3.06 7.05
N ASP A 30 18.94 -2.59 6.21
CA ASP A 30 18.68 -1.84 4.96
C ASP A 30 17.69 -2.57 4.02
N THR A 31 17.68 -3.90 4.04
CA THR A 31 16.76 -4.76 3.27
C THR A 31 15.30 -4.54 3.67
N THR A 32 15.05 -4.24 4.94
CA THR A 32 13.70 -3.99 5.48
C THR A 32 13.17 -2.64 4.98
N MET A 33 14.04 -1.64 4.83
CA MET A 33 13.69 -0.34 4.24
C MET A 33 13.22 -0.54 2.79
N VAL A 34 14.04 -1.22 1.97
CA VAL A 34 13.71 -1.49 0.57
C VAL A 34 12.42 -2.29 0.45
N GLY A 35 12.25 -3.33 1.28
CA GLY A 35 11.03 -4.14 1.33
C GLY A 35 9.79 -3.31 1.67
N SER A 36 9.88 -2.43 2.67
CA SER A 36 8.76 -1.56 3.06
C SER A 36 8.37 -0.60 1.93
N VAL A 37 9.33 -0.02 1.22
CA VAL A 37 9.04 0.85 0.06
C VAL A 37 8.33 0.09 -1.05
N LEU A 38 8.78 -1.12 -1.37
CA LEU A 38 8.15 -1.95 -2.41
C LEU A 38 6.73 -2.36 -2.04
N VAL A 39 6.49 -2.71 -0.78
CA VAL A 39 5.14 -3.07 -0.29
C VAL A 39 4.21 -1.84 -0.30
N MET A 40 4.68 -0.67 0.13
CA MET A 40 3.91 0.58 0.03
C MET A 40 3.55 0.92 -1.42
N LEU A 41 4.50 0.81 -2.35
CA LEU A 41 4.27 1.02 -3.78
C LEU A 41 3.22 0.04 -4.33
N ASN A 42 3.35 -1.24 -4.00
CA ASN A 42 2.40 -2.26 -4.44
C ASN A 42 0.98 -2.00 -3.92
N ALA A 43 0.86 -1.66 -2.63
CA ALA A 43 -0.41 -1.28 -2.01
C ALA A 43 -1.01 -0.02 -2.65
N GLY A 44 -0.17 0.98 -2.97
CA GLY A 44 -0.57 2.19 -3.69
C GLY A 44 -1.15 1.89 -5.07
N ILE A 45 -0.48 1.04 -5.85
CA ILE A 45 -0.97 0.60 -7.17
C ILE A 45 -2.30 -0.13 -7.03
N ALA A 46 -2.42 -1.05 -6.08
CA ALA A 46 -3.66 -1.80 -5.84
C ALA A 46 -4.85 -0.89 -5.50
N MET A 47 -4.62 0.13 -4.66
CA MET A 47 -5.64 1.14 -4.34
C MET A 47 -6.02 1.98 -5.56
N GLY A 48 -5.04 2.42 -6.37
CA GLY A 48 -5.30 3.17 -7.59
C GLY A 48 -6.10 2.38 -8.63
N VAL A 49 -5.74 1.11 -8.83
CA VAL A 49 -6.47 0.19 -9.73
C VAL A 49 -7.89 -0.04 -9.23
N ALA A 50 -8.09 -0.22 -7.91
CA ALA A 50 -9.42 -0.39 -7.33
C ALA A 50 -10.33 0.84 -7.57
N GLU A 51 -9.78 2.04 -7.47
CA GLU A 51 -10.50 3.29 -7.77
C GLU A 51 -10.87 3.40 -9.26
N ILE A 52 -9.94 3.09 -10.17
CA ILE A 52 -10.20 3.10 -11.61
C ILE A 52 -11.29 2.09 -11.99
N LEU A 53 -11.23 0.88 -11.45
CA LEU A 53 -12.25 -0.14 -11.68
C LEU A 53 -13.62 0.35 -11.17
N ASN A 54 -13.67 0.91 -9.97
CA ASN A 54 -14.91 1.40 -9.39
C ASN A 54 -15.55 2.52 -10.24
N ARG A 55 -14.75 3.45 -10.77
CA ARG A 55 -15.24 4.51 -11.67
C ARG A 55 -15.73 3.96 -13.01
N THR A 56 -14.96 3.06 -13.61
CA THR A 56 -15.28 2.49 -14.92
C THR A 56 -16.51 1.58 -14.87
N LYS A 57 -16.75 0.91 -13.75
CA LYS A 57 -17.90 0.02 -13.56
C LYS A 57 -19.26 0.74 -13.58
N ASN A 58 -19.28 2.05 -13.33
CA ASN A 58 -20.47 2.90 -13.39
C ASN A 58 -20.69 3.56 -14.76
N LEU A 59 -19.80 3.36 -15.74
CA LEU A 59 -19.91 3.89 -17.11
C LEU A 59 -20.71 2.95 -18.04
N LYS A 60 -21.71 2.25 -17.51
CA LYS A 60 -22.51 1.28 -18.27
C LYS A 60 -23.73 1.93 -18.93
#